data_AF-A0A8T5H3I7-F1
#
_entry.id   AF-A0A8T5H3I7-F1
#
_cell.length_a   1.000
_cell.length_b   1.000
_cell.length_c   1.000
_cell.angle_alpha   90.00
_cell.angle_beta   90.00
_cell.angle_gamma   90.00
#
_symmetry.space_group_name_H-M   'P 1'
#
loop_
_entity.id
_entity.type
_entity.pdbx_description
1 polymer ?
#
loop_
_entity_poly.entity_id
_entity_poly.type
_entity_poly.pdbx_seq_one_letter_code
_entity_poly.pdbx_strand_id
1 'polypeptide(L)'
;MAGLADLVIGVSGNIGVGKTTFTHALEREPFKSRLLEVLNNNPLAKREITVLEEDFDLKILDAFYSDAQRFALAAQIYFFNARLTRESIVSMTPGIVIVDRPIEEDYHVFGKAQRILNNMSEAEFSVYARNFELMTNGIAPPDVFVYLKADVPELQNRIKKRGRKEEQGLVKDPSYLETLETLYAHFFREQNSSPVIEIDANNVKLGKNGEIDEIFISQALEQIIYEVQKQKVGIKLTPHLGPWLSYNPTEAVIKSINTENELQGYLQENNKLLTVAGNIGLGKTAFARILANGLRIKGCYELDSESDEIGDQLLSNFLRDKPKHCYELQKHLLKKRLTQRKSNLSNVISMIEDRTPEEDPAVFHSLFVQQGLLTKREYDELQVEARRVYRDAPKSDLMIVLQGKPELSWQRILQRQRPEELEGGWSLNKDLRPLAKLYQEFPEVVKEYSLHQGPVLIIDVDRVDITQRAHQGFVYEQILQSLKQP
;
A
#
# COMPACT_ATOMS: atom_id res chain seq x y z
N MET A 1 -13.05 -0.08 -1.79
CA MET A 1 -13.52 -0.60 -0.50
C MET A 1 -12.28 -1.08 0.25
N ALA A 2 -11.90 -0.48 1.39
CA ALA A 2 -10.79 -1.03 2.18
C ALA A 2 -11.29 -2.21 3.04
N GLY A 3 -10.59 -3.34 2.96
CA GLY A 3 -11.06 -4.60 3.52
C GLY A 3 -10.93 -4.69 5.05
N LEU A 4 -11.75 -5.57 5.65
CA LEU A 4 -11.66 -6.00 7.04
C LEU A 4 -10.46 -6.92 7.30
N ALA A 5 -9.87 -7.50 6.27
CA ALA A 5 -8.72 -8.39 6.37
C ALA A 5 -7.49 -7.67 6.96
N ASP A 6 -6.84 -8.33 7.92
CA ASP A 6 -5.59 -7.87 8.54
C ASP A 6 -4.37 -8.23 7.68
N LEU A 7 -4.48 -9.28 6.87
CA LEU A 7 -3.46 -9.75 5.93
C LEU A 7 -4.13 -10.60 4.83
N VAL A 8 -3.87 -10.29 3.57
CA VAL A 8 -4.30 -11.09 2.41
C VAL A 8 -3.09 -11.77 1.77
N ILE A 9 -3.11 -13.10 1.71
CA ILE A 9 -2.06 -13.91 1.08
C ILE A 9 -2.63 -14.52 -0.21
N GLY A 10 -2.09 -14.13 -1.35
CA GLY A 10 -2.46 -14.70 -2.64
C GLY A 10 -1.60 -15.91 -2.97
N VAL A 11 -2.18 -17.10 -3.11
CA VAL A 11 -1.45 -18.33 -3.47
C VAL A 11 -1.65 -18.62 -4.94
N SER A 12 -0.55 -18.61 -5.68
CA SER A 12 -0.52 -18.68 -7.13
C SER A 12 0.37 -19.80 -7.65
N GLY A 13 0.12 -20.22 -8.87
CA GLY A 13 0.94 -21.21 -9.55
C GLY A 13 0.14 -22.16 -10.44
N ASN A 14 0.86 -22.94 -11.24
CA ASN A 14 0.31 -23.73 -12.31
C ASN A 14 -0.70 -24.81 -11.85
N ILE A 15 -1.48 -25.34 -12.78
CA ILE A 15 -2.45 -26.41 -12.51
C ILE A 15 -1.68 -27.64 -12.04
N GLY A 16 -2.09 -28.21 -10.91
CA GLY A 16 -1.45 -29.40 -10.33
C GLY A 16 -0.25 -29.12 -9.42
N VAL A 17 0.15 -27.86 -9.22
CA VAL A 17 1.32 -27.53 -8.38
C VAL A 17 1.12 -27.82 -6.89
N GLY A 18 -0.13 -27.83 -6.40
CA GLY A 18 -0.47 -28.18 -5.02
C GLY A 18 -1.04 -27.03 -4.17
N LYS A 19 -1.52 -25.94 -4.78
CA LYS A 19 -2.10 -24.77 -4.09
C LYS A 19 -3.13 -25.13 -3.01
N THR A 20 -4.19 -25.86 -3.36
CA THR A 20 -5.24 -26.26 -2.40
C THR A 20 -4.70 -27.09 -1.23
N THR A 21 -3.70 -27.96 -1.49
CA THR A 21 -3.04 -28.72 -0.41
C THR A 21 -2.22 -27.80 0.49
N PHE A 22 -1.51 -26.82 -0.11
CA PHE A 22 -0.73 -25.83 0.61
C PHE A 22 -1.59 -24.90 1.47
N THR A 23 -2.68 -24.35 0.93
CA THR A 23 -3.60 -23.45 1.65
C THR A 23 -4.25 -24.16 2.83
N HIS A 24 -4.73 -25.40 2.64
CA HIS A 24 -5.26 -26.21 3.74
C HIS A 24 -4.22 -26.58 4.81
N ALA A 25 -2.95 -26.74 4.43
CA ALA A 25 -1.90 -27.00 5.40
C ALA A 25 -1.72 -25.80 6.34
N LEU A 26 -1.76 -24.57 5.80
CA LEU A 26 -1.63 -23.34 6.59
C LEU A 26 -2.80 -23.12 7.58
N GLU A 27 -3.96 -23.72 7.35
CA GLU A 27 -5.10 -23.68 8.28
C GLU A 27 -5.03 -24.72 9.42
N ARG A 28 -4.04 -25.61 9.41
CA ARG A 28 -3.90 -26.68 10.42
C ARG A 28 -2.75 -26.40 11.37
N GLU A 29 -2.85 -26.92 12.59
CA GLU A 29 -1.74 -26.91 13.53
C GLU A 29 -0.60 -27.83 13.04
N PRO A 30 0.67 -27.48 13.26
CA PRO A 30 1.16 -26.28 13.98
C PRO A 30 1.31 -25.01 13.12
N PHE A 31 1.05 -25.09 11.81
CA PHE A 31 1.29 -23.97 10.88
C PHE A 31 0.36 -22.78 11.14
N LYS A 32 -0.89 -23.06 11.49
CA LYS A 32 -1.89 -22.04 11.82
C LYS A 32 -1.43 -21.14 12.95
N SER A 33 -1.05 -21.71 14.10
CA SER A 33 -0.60 -20.91 15.25
C SER A 33 0.64 -20.07 14.90
N ARG A 34 1.61 -20.67 14.21
CA ARG A 34 2.83 -19.98 13.76
C ARG A 34 2.53 -18.84 12.78
N LEU A 35 1.63 -19.03 11.81
CA LEU A 35 1.21 -17.97 10.89
C LEU A 35 0.46 -16.85 11.62
N LEU A 36 -0.40 -17.17 12.58
CA LEU A 36 -1.12 -16.16 13.38
C LEU A 36 -0.21 -15.26 14.22
N GLU A 37 1.05 -15.66 14.47
CA GLU A 37 2.02 -14.82 15.15
C GLU A 37 2.37 -13.54 14.37
N VAL A 38 2.17 -13.51 13.04
CA VAL A 38 2.35 -12.28 12.25
C VAL A 38 1.41 -11.17 12.71
N LEU A 39 0.30 -11.52 13.36
CA LEU A 39 -0.68 -10.60 13.91
C LEU A 39 -0.38 -10.20 15.36
N ASN A 40 0.70 -10.71 16.00
CA ASN A 40 1.01 -10.44 17.42
C ASN A 40 1.11 -8.97 17.76
N ASN A 41 1.59 -8.16 16.82
CA ASN A 41 1.74 -6.71 17.01
C ASN A 41 0.46 -5.91 16.70
N ASN A 42 -0.64 -6.58 16.31
CA ASN A 42 -1.95 -5.97 16.15
C ASN A 42 -2.90 -6.55 17.23
N PRO A 43 -3.09 -5.85 18.37
CA PRO A 43 -3.93 -6.34 19.46
C PRO A 43 -5.42 -6.46 19.10
N LEU A 44 -5.83 -5.90 17.96
CA LEU A 44 -7.22 -5.89 17.48
C LEU A 44 -7.46 -6.81 16.28
N ALA A 45 -6.39 -7.40 15.73
CA ALA A 45 -6.52 -8.37 14.66
C ALA A 45 -7.28 -9.60 15.14
N LYS A 46 -8.23 -10.06 14.33
CA LYS A 46 -8.92 -11.32 14.62
C LYS A 46 -7.94 -12.47 14.38
N ARG A 47 -7.77 -13.35 15.38
CA ARG A 47 -6.83 -14.48 15.31
C ARG A 47 -7.46 -15.68 14.60
N GLU A 48 -7.86 -15.45 13.35
CA GLU A 48 -8.45 -16.44 12.48
C GLU A 48 -7.74 -16.43 11.13
N ILE A 49 -7.72 -17.60 10.50
CA ILE A 49 -7.29 -17.79 9.13
C ILE A 49 -8.51 -18.26 8.36
N THR A 50 -8.80 -17.62 7.24
CA THR A 50 -9.85 -18.02 6.31
C THR A 50 -9.22 -18.29 4.95
N VAL A 51 -9.27 -19.54 4.48
CA VAL A 51 -8.94 -19.90 3.12
C VAL A 51 -10.18 -19.74 2.24
N LEU A 52 -10.04 -18.93 1.19
CA LEU A 52 -11.04 -18.78 0.14
C LEU A 52 -10.55 -19.53 -1.10
N GLU A 53 -11.08 -20.73 -1.27
CA GLU A 53 -10.76 -21.59 -2.41
C GLU A 53 -11.42 -21.11 -3.69
N GLU A 54 -10.99 -21.69 -4.80
CA GLU A 54 -11.67 -21.56 -6.07
C GLU A 54 -12.82 -22.58 -6.13
N ASP A 55 -14.04 -22.09 -6.40
CA ASP A 55 -15.18 -22.94 -6.71
C ASP A 55 -15.22 -23.22 -8.22
N PHE A 56 -15.42 -24.48 -8.60
CA PHE A 56 -15.41 -24.91 -9.99
C PHE A 56 -16.78 -25.46 -10.39
N ASP A 57 -17.41 -24.82 -11.37
CA ASP A 57 -18.53 -25.46 -12.07
C ASP A 57 -17.97 -26.51 -13.05
N LEU A 58 -18.15 -27.78 -12.70
CA LEU A 58 -17.71 -28.91 -13.50
C LEU A 58 -18.28 -28.88 -14.92
N LYS A 59 -19.48 -28.32 -15.14
CA LYS A 59 -20.07 -28.21 -16.49
C LYS A 59 -19.30 -27.22 -17.36
N ILE A 60 -18.86 -26.11 -16.78
CA ILE A 60 -18.07 -25.10 -17.48
C ILE A 60 -16.68 -25.64 -17.80
N LEU A 61 -16.04 -26.35 -16.86
CA LEU A 61 -14.77 -27.02 -17.10
C LEU A 61 -14.89 -28.10 -18.19
N ASP A 62 -15.92 -28.94 -18.14
CA ASP A 62 -16.17 -29.98 -19.15
C ASP A 62 -16.36 -29.36 -20.55
N ALA A 63 -17.14 -28.29 -20.65
CA ALA A 63 -17.33 -27.57 -21.90
C ALA A 63 -16.00 -26.99 -22.42
N PHE A 64 -15.22 -26.34 -21.56
CA PHE A 64 -13.92 -25.79 -21.93
C PHE A 64 -12.94 -26.85 -22.41
N TYR A 65 -12.80 -27.97 -21.70
CA TYR A 65 -11.86 -29.04 -22.07
C TYR A 65 -12.31 -29.87 -23.28
N SER A 66 -13.62 -29.91 -23.57
CA SER A 66 -14.14 -30.60 -24.76
C SER A 66 -13.97 -29.78 -26.04
N ASP A 67 -14.11 -28.45 -25.97
CA ASP A 67 -13.92 -27.55 -27.11
C ASP A 67 -13.48 -26.15 -26.63
N ALA A 68 -12.17 -25.98 -26.44
CA ALA A 68 -11.61 -24.74 -25.91
C ALA A 68 -11.81 -23.54 -26.86
N GLN A 69 -11.76 -23.75 -28.18
CA GLN A 69 -12.00 -22.68 -29.15
C GLN A 69 -13.41 -22.11 -29.06
N ARG A 70 -14.40 -22.97 -28.78
CA ARG A 70 -15.79 -22.53 -28.65
C ARG A 70 -16.12 -21.95 -27.27
N PHE A 71 -15.53 -22.49 -26.20
CA PHE A 71 -15.96 -22.20 -24.83
C PHE A 71 -14.98 -21.37 -24.00
N ALA A 72 -13.79 -21.03 -24.51
CA ALA A 72 -12.78 -20.28 -23.75
C ALA A 72 -13.32 -18.96 -23.19
N LEU A 73 -13.93 -18.10 -24.02
CA LEU A 73 -14.43 -16.80 -23.54
C LEU A 73 -15.49 -16.97 -22.44
N ALA A 74 -16.45 -17.89 -22.63
CA ALA A 74 -17.49 -18.14 -21.65
C ALA A 74 -16.92 -18.67 -20.32
N ALA A 75 -15.94 -19.57 -20.39
CA ALA A 75 -15.24 -20.08 -19.22
C ALA A 75 -14.45 -18.96 -18.50
N GLN A 76 -13.71 -18.13 -19.23
CA GLN A 76 -12.95 -17.03 -18.63
C GLN A 76 -13.87 -16.00 -17.95
N ILE A 77 -15.01 -15.65 -18.56
CA ILE A 77 -15.99 -14.75 -17.93
C ILE A 77 -16.57 -15.38 -16.66
N TYR A 78 -16.91 -16.67 -16.70
CA TYR A 78 -17.46 -17.37 -15.53
C TYR A 78 -16.49 -17.36 -14.35
N PHE A 79 -15.24 -17.80 -14.56
CA PHE A 79 -14.23 -17.83 -13.50
C PHE A 79 -13.89 -16.44 -13.00
N PHE A 80 -13.76 -15.45 -13.91
CA PHE A 80 -13.53 -14.07 -13.53
C PHE A 80 -14.65 -13.52 -12.62
N ASN A 81 -15.92 -13.75 -12.96
CA ASN A 81 -17.05 -13.28 -12.14
C ASN A 81 -17.09 -13.96 -10.75
N ALA A 82 -16.73 -15.24 -10.68
CA ALA A 82 -16.63 -15.95 -9.41
C ALA A 82 -15.52 -15.36 -8.53
N ARG A 83 -14.33 -15.11 -9.10
CA ARG A 83 -13.22 -14.48 -8.37
C ARG A 83 -13.54 -13.04 -7.98
N LEU A 84 -14.21 -12.27 -8.84
CA LEU A 84 -14.67 -10.91 -8.54
C LEU A 84 -15.65 -10.87 -7.36
N THR A 85 -16.58 -11.84 -7.29
CA THR A 85 -17.50 -11.97 -6.14
C THR A 85 -16.72 -12.28 -4.85
N ARG A 86 -15.70 -13.14 -4.96
CA ARG A 86 -14.83 -13.48 -3.83
C ARG A 86 -14.01 -12.29 -3.32
N GLU A 87 -13.62 -11.35 -4.16
CA GLU A 87 -12.95 -10.11 -3.70
C GLU A 87 -13.81 -9.30 -2.72
N SER A 88 -15.13 -9.34 -2.89
CA SER A 88 -16.04 -8.74 -1.91
C SER A 88 -15.98 -9.48 -0.56
N ILE A 89 -15.87 -10.82 -0.58
CA ILE A 89 -15.71 -11.65 0.63
C ILE A 89 -14.36 -11.38 1.30
N VAL A 90 -13.27 -11.31 0.53
CA VAL A 90 -11.93 -10.93 1.03
C VAL A 90 -12.01 -9.60 1.78
N SER A 91 -12.67 -8.60 1.18
CA SER A 91 -12.82 -7.28 1.80
C SER A 91 -13.70 -7.28 3.05
N MET A 92 -14.50 -8.32 3.29
CA MET A 92 -15.40 -8.40 4.46
C MET A 92 -14.89 -9.38 5.54
N THR A 93 -13.78 -10.08 5.28
CA THR A 93 -13.30 -11.15 6.17
C THR A 93 -12.14 -10.64 7.04
N PRO A 94 -12.31 -10.55 8.38
CA PRO A 94 -11.24 -10.14 9.29
C PRO A 94 -10.18 -11.24 9.51
N GLY A 95 -8.99 -10.86 9.99
CA GLY A 95 -7.88 -11.78 10.22
C GLY A 95 -7.03 -12.03 8.97
N ILE A 96 -6.42 -13.21 8.88
CA ILE A 96 -5.62 -13.61 7.71
C ILE A 96 -6.55 -14.26 6.69
N VAL A 97 -6.58 -13.72 5.47
CA VAL A 97 -7.31 -14.30 4.34
C VAL A 97 -6.31 -14.87 3.36
N ILE A 98 -6.44 -16.16 3.06
CA ILE A 98 -5.60 -16.84 2.07
C ILE A 98 -6.46 -17.12 0.85
N VAL A 99 -6.06 -16.62 -0.31
CA VAL A 99 -6.83 -16.70 -1.55
C VAL A 99 -6.13 -17.70 -2.49
N ASP A 100 -6.79 -18.81 -2.82
CA ASP A 100 -6.33 -19.71 -3.89
C ASP A 100 -6.66 -19.07 -5.26
N ARG A 101 -5.63 -18.78 -6.06
CA ARG A 101 -5.71 -18.05 -7.33
C ARG A 101 -6.30 -16.66 -7.22
N PRO A 102 -5.51 -15.65 -6.82
CA PRO A 102 -5.92 -14.25 -6.84
C PRO A 102 -6.48 -13.80 -8.19
N ILE A 103 -7.33 -12.77 -8.18
CA ILE A 103 -8.04 -12.28 -9.37
C ILE A 103 -7.08 -11.82 -10.48
N GLU A 104 -5.85 -11.42 -10.16
CA GLU A 104 -4.84 -11.02 -11.14
C GLU A 104 -4.51 -12.14 -12.14
N GLU A 105 -4.63 -13.41 -11.73
CA GLU A 105 -4.36 -14.54 -12.61
C GLU A 105 -5.34 -14.64 -13.79
N ASP A 106 -6.58 -14.14 -13.64
CA ASP A 106 -7.59 -14.17 -14.70
C ASP A 106 -7.07 -13.54 -15.98
N TYR A 107 -6.58 -12.31 -15.90
CA TYR A 107 -6.07 -11.62 -17.07
C TYR A 107 -4.63 -12.00 -17.38
N HIS A 108 -3.75 -11.95 -16.38
CA HIS A 108 -2.31 -12.04 -16.61
C HIS A 108 -1.84 -13.44 -16.99
N VAL A 109 -2.62 -14.48 -16.66
CA VAL A 109 -2.28 -15.86 -16.94
C VAL A 109 -3.35 -16.51 -17.82
N PHE A 110 -4.58 -16.67 -17.35
CA PHE A 110 -5.56 -17.51 -18.04
C PHE A 110 -6.08 -16.89 -19.34
N GLY A 111 -6.50 -15.63 -19.31
CA GLY A 111 -6.98 -14.90 -20.47
C GLY A 111 -5.91 -14.76 -21.56
N LYS A 112 -4.68 -14.39 -21.16
CA LYS A 112 -3.54 -14.35 -22.08
C LYS A 112 -3.21 -15.72 -22.67
N ALA A 113 -3.27 -16.79 -21.89
CA ALA A 113 -3.05 -18.15 -22.39
C ALA A 113 -4.06 -18.50 -23.49
N GLN A 114 -5.35 -18.20 -23.28
CA GLN A 114 -6.37 -18.49 -24.31
C GLN A 114 -6.16 -17.68 -25.59
N ARG A 115 -5.66 -16.44 -25.49
CA ARG A 115 -5.29 -15.65 -26.67
C ARG A 115 -4.07 -16.20 -27.40
N ILE A 116 -3.04 -16.67 -26.67
CA ILE A 116 -1.82 -17.25 -27.24
C ILE A 116 -2.11 -18.58 -27.93
N LEU A 117 -2.97 -19.39 -27.34
CA LEU A 117 -3.38 -20.70 -27.86
C LEU A 117 -4.45 -20.61 -28.96
N ASN A 118 -4.82 -19.40 -29.38
CA ASN A 118 -5.87 -19.14 -30.37
C ASN A 118 -7.25 -19.71 -30.02
N ASN A 119 -7.55 -19.85 -28.72
CA ASN A 119 -8.88 -20.20 -28.23
C ASN A 119 -9.78 -18.96 -28.06
N MET A 120 -9.19 -17.77 -27.96
CA MET A 120 -9.88 -16.49 -28.09
C MET A 120 -9.29 -15.70 -29.24
N SER A 121 -10.16 -15.17 -30.10
CA SER A 121 -9.79 -14.20 -31.12
C SER A 121 -9.28 -12.89 -30.48
N GLU A 122 -8.62 -12.05 -31.27
CA GLU A 122 -8.19 -10.73 -30.80
C GLU A 122 -9.36 -9.86 -30.34
N ALA A 123 -10.49 -9.92 -31.05
CA ALA A 123 -11.70 -9.19 -30.67
C ALA A 123 -12.22 -9.65 -29.30
N GLU A 124 -12.37 -10.96 -29.10
CA GLU A 124 -12.83 -11.54 -27.83
C GLU A 124 -11.89 -11.22 -26.67
N PHE A 125 -10.58 -11.37 -26.88
CA PHE A 125 -9.59 -11.04 -25.87
C PHE A 125 -9.60 -9.54 -25.54
N SER A 126 -9.78 -8.65 -26.51
CA SER A 126 -9.83 -7.20 -26.26
C SER A 126 -11.05 -6.81 -25.41
N VAL A 127 -12.19 -7.47 -25.63
CA VAL A 127 -13.40 -7.29 -24.82
C VAL A 127 -13.19 -7.83 -23.41
N TYR A 128 -12.61 -9.02 -23.28
CA TYR A 128 -12.29 -9.60 -21.97
C TYR A 128 -11.30 -8.73 -21.19
N ALA A 129 -10.22 -8.27 -21.83
CA ALA A 129 -9.20 -7.39 -21.24
C ALA A 129 -9.80 -6.09 -20.69
N ARG A 130 -10.67 -5.45 -21.48
CA ARG A 130 -11.35 -4.22 -21.08
C ARG A 130 -12.31 -4.46 -19.90
N ASN A 131 -13.03 -5.57 -19.88
CA ASN A 131 -13.92 -5.91 -18.76
C ASN A 131 -13.12 -6.15 -17.48
N PHE A 132 -12.00 -6.88 -17.57
CA PHE A 132 -11.10 -7.07 -16.45
C PHE A 132 -10.67 -5.72 -15.88
N GLU A 133 -10.07 -4.85 -16.70
CA GLU A 133 -9.60 -3.52 -16.26
C GLU A 133 -10.70 -2.69 -15.59
N LEU A 134 -11.90 -2.64 -16.17
CA LEU A 134 -13.00 -1.86 -15.63
C LEU A 134 -13.51 -2.39 -14.28
N MET A 135 -13.58 -3.71 -14.12
CA MET A 135 -14.17 -4.34 -12.94
C MET A 135 -13.17 -4.56 -11.81
N THR A 136 -11.88 -4.70 -12.11
CA THR A 136 -10.83 -4.81 -11.09
C THR A 136 -10.29 -3.46 -10.64
N ASN A 137 -10.72 -2.35 -11.26
CA ASN A 137 -10.33 -1.01 -10.84
C ASN A 137 -10.74 -0.75 -9.38
N GLY A 138 -9.77 -0.48 -8.52
CA GLY A 138 -9.99 -0.24 -7.10
C GLY A 138 -10.08 -1.51 -6.22
N ILE A 139 -9.86 -2.70 -6.79
CA ILE A 139 -9.59 -3.92 -6.02
C ILE A 139 -8.15 -3.86 -5.55
N ALA A 140 -7.94 -4.03 -4.24
CA ALA A 140 -6.61 -4.07 -3.67
C ALA A 140 -5.95 -5.43 -4.00
N PRO A 141 -4.68 -5.45 -4.41
CA PRO A 141 -3.96 -6.71 -4.58
C PRO A 141 -3.73 -7.38 -3.22
N PRO A 142 -3.44 -8.69 -3.17
CA PRO A 142 -2.98 -9.36 -1.95
C PRO A 142 -1.79 -8.65 -1.32
N ASP A 143 -1.63 -8.67 0.00
CA ASP A 143 -0.46 -8.05 0.65
C ASP A 143 0.84 -8.81 0.30
N VAL A 144 0.75 -10.12 0.02
CA VAL A 144 1.87 -10.93 -0.46
C VAL A 144 1.38 -12.02 -1.40
N PHE A 145 2.16 -12.29 -2.47
CA PHE A 145 1.97 -13.45 -3.33
C PHE A 145 2.90 -14.59 -2.91
N VAL A 146 2.36 -15.80 -2.87
CA VAL A 146 3.11 -17.05 -2.77
C VAL A 146 3.02 -17.73 -4.12
N TYR A 147 4.10 -17.71 -4.89
CA TYR A 147 4.18 -18.35 -6.20
C TYR A 147 4.80 -19.75 -6.06
N LEU A 148 3.94 -20.77 -6.09
CA LEU A 148 4.38 -22.17 -6.12
C LEU A 148 4.76 -22.56 -7.55
N LYS A 149 5.97 -23.08 -7.72
CA LYS A 149 6.55 -23.44 -9.01
C LYS A 149 6.93 -24.92 -9.08
N ALA A 150 6.62 -25.60 -10.17
CA ALA A 150 7.10 -26.95 -10.41
C ALA A 150 7.22 -27.20 -11.92
N ASP A 151 8.08 -28.13 -12.30
CA ASP A 151 8.33 -28.44 -13.69
C ASP A 151 7.11 -29.13 -14.32
N VAL A 152 6.84 -28.84 -15.60
CA VAL A 152 5.67 -29.39 -16.32
C VAL A 152 5.56 -30.92 -16.23
N PRO A 153 6.64 -31.72 -16.34
CA PRO A 153 6.56 -33.17 -16.16
C PRO A 153 6.04 -33.57 -14.76
N GLU A 154 6.44 -32.84 -13.71
CA GLU A 154 5.96 -33.08 -12.35
C GLU A 154 4.50 -32.66 -12.19
N LEU A 155 4.09 -31.55 -12.80
CA LEU A 155 2.67 -31.14 -12.85
C LEU A 155 1.80 -32.21 -13.53
N GLN A 156 2.22 -32.73 -14.68
CA GLN A 156 1.51 -33.79 -15.40
C GLN A 156 1.41 -35.08 -14.56
N ASN A 157 2.48 -35.45 -13.86
CA ASN A 157 2.49 -36.58 -12.94
C ASN A 157 1.47 -36.40 -11.81
N ARG A 158 1.39 -35.21 -11.21
CA ARG A 158 0.41 -34.87 -10.16
C ARG A 158 -1.02 -34.87 -10.68
N ILE A 159 -1.27 -34.27 -11.84
CA ILE A 159 -2.59 -34.26 -12.49
C ILE A 159 -3.04 -35.69 -12.80
N LYS A 160 -2.16 -36.52 -13.36
CA LYS A 160 -2.42 -37.93 -13.65
C LYS A 160 -2.76 -38.73 -12.39
N LYS A 161 -1.99 -38.56 -11.31
CA LYS A 161 -2.27 -39.19 -10.01
C LYS A 161 -3.61 -38.74 -9.41
N ARG A 162 -3.97 -37.46 -9.58
CA ARG A 162 -5.24 -36.89 -9.10
C ARG A 162 -6.46 -37.49 -9.80
N GLY A 163 -6.31 -37.90 -11.05
CA GLY A 163 -7.29 -38.72 -11.77
C GLY A 163 -8.61 -38.03 -12.11
N ARG A 164 -8.64 -36.69 -12.15
CA ARG A 164 -9.80 -35.92 -12.63
C ARG A 164 -10.02 -36.20 -14.13
N LYS A 165 -11.26 -36.42 -14.54
CA LYS A 165 -11.60 -36.84 -15.92
C LYS A 165 -11.42 -35.69 -16.90
N GLU A 166 -11.72 -34.49 -16.42
CA GLU A 166 -11.77 -33.22 -17.14
C GLU A 166 -10.35 -32.77 -17.51
N GLU A 167 -9.37 -33.10 -16.68
CA GLU A 167 -7.97 -32.69 -16.82
C GLU A 167 -7.13 -33.69 -17.64
N GLN A 168 -7.71 -34.79 -18.15
CA GLN A 168 -6.97 -35.82 -18.88
C GLN A 168 -6.29 -35.31 -20.16
N GLY A 169 -6.83 -34.25 -20.77
CA GLY A 169 -6.19 -33.57 -21.91
C GLY A 169 -4.83 -32.99 -21.55
N LEU A 170 -4.68 -32.44 -20.32
CA LEU A 170 -3.44 -31.83 -19.82
C LEU A 170 -2.30 -32.85 -19.61
N VAL A 171 -2.67 -34.11 -19.39
CA VAL A 171 -1.72 -35.22 -19.26
C VAL A 171 -1.17 -35.64 -20.63
N LYS A 172 -1.93 -35.40 -21.71
CA LYS A 172 -1.58 -35.84 -23.07
C LYS A 172 -0.81 -34.77 -23.86
N ASP A 173 -1.11 -33.50 -23.64
CA ASP A 173 -0.42 -32.38 -24.29
C ASP A 173 0.05 -31.37 -23.23
N PRO A 174 1.39 -31.18 -23.06
CA PRO A 174 1.95 -30.24 -22.10
C PRO A 174 1.84 -28.76 -22.53
N SER A 175 1.50 -28.48 -23.80
CA SER A 175 1.56 -27.14 -24.40
C SER A 175 0.82 -26.07 -23.58
N TYR A 176 -0.34 -26.42 -23.02
CA TYR A 176 -1.09 -25.51 -22.17
C TYR A 176 -0.37 -25.24 -20.84
N LEU A 177 0.16 -26.27 -20.19
CA LEU A 177 0.91 -26.11 -18.93
C LEU A 177 2.21 -25.33 -19.14
N GLU A 178 2.92 -25.54 -20.25
CA GLU A 178 4.11 -24.78 -20.64
C GLU A 178 3.80 -23.30 -20.89
N THR A 179 2.66 -23.02 -21.54
CA THR A 179 2.18 -21.66 -21.77
C THR A 179 1.85 -20.97 -20.44
N LEU A 180 1.14 -21.66 -19.54
CA LEU A 180 0.83 -21.14 -18.21
C LEU A 180 2.11 -20.88 -17.40
N GLU A 181 3.08 -21.79 -17.42
CA GLU A 181 4.34 -21.61 -16.69
C GLU A 181 5.10 -20.36 -17.17
N THR A 182 5.18 -20.18 -18.49
CA THR A 182 5.78 -18.98 -19.10
C THR A 182 5.07 -17.71 -18.65
N LEU A 183 3.74 -17.72 -18.62
CA LEU A 183 2.93 -16.57 -18.22
C LEU A 183 3.01 -16.27 -16.73
N TYR A 184 3.05 -17.28 -15.86
CA TYR A 184 3.28 -17.07 -14.41
C TYR A 184 4.67 -16.46 -14.16
N ALA A 185 5.71 -17.01 -14.79
CA ALA A 185 7.08 -16.48 -14.67
C ALA A 185 7.18 -15.04 -15.19
N HIS A 186 6.46 -14.71 -16.26
CA HIS A 186 6.38 -13.34 -16.78
C HIS A 186 5.60 -12.42 -15.83
N PHE A 187 4.42 -12.83 -15.38
CA PHE A 187 3.57 -12.06 -14.49
C PHE A 187 4.30 -11.68 -13.20
N PHE A 188 4.89 -12.67 -12.50
CA PHE A 188 5.57 -12.40 -11.24
C PHE A 188 6.90 -11.66 -11.36
N ARG A 189 7.52 -11.67 -12.54
CA ARG A 189 8.70 -10.84 -12.82
C ARG A 189 8.35 -9.37 -13.04
N GLU A 190 7.20 -9.08 -13.64
CA GLU A 190 6.83 -7.72 -14.05
C GLU A 190 5.93 -7.00 -13.05
N GLN A 191 5.07 -7.74 -12.34
CA GLN A 191 4.17 -7.14 -11.38
C GLN A 191 4.98 -6.55 -10.22
N ASN A 192 4.57 -5.37 -9.76
CA ASN A 192 5.14 -4.70 -8.59
C ASN A 192 4.04 -4.25 -7.63
N SER A 193 2.85 -4.85 -7.73
CA SER A 193 1.71 -4.51 -6.88
C SER A 193 1.92 -5.02 -5.45
N SER A 194 2.56 -6.19 -5.33
CA SER A 194 2.85 -6.84 -4.05
C SER A 194 4.12 -7.70 -4.14
N PRO A 195 4.84 -7.92 -3.02
CA PRO A 195 5.99 -8.82 -3.00
C PRO A 195 5.59 -10.27 -3.32
N VAL A 196 6.53 -11.00 -3.92
CA VAL A 196 6.36 -12.39 -4.32
C VAL A 196 7.37 -13.25 -3.59
N ILE A 197 6.89 -14.36 -3.06
CA ILE A 197 7.70 -15.44 -2.52
C ILE A 197 7.60 -16.58 -3.52
N GLU A 198 8.66 -16.77 -4.31
CA GLU A 198 8.77 -17.91 -5.22
C GLU A 198 9.23 -19.14 -4.45
N ILE A 199 8.44 -20.22 -4.52
CA ILE A 199 8.67 -21.45 -3.78
C ILE A 199 8.74 -22.61 -4.76
N ASP A 200 9.89 -23.30 -4.78
CA ASP A 200 10.07 -24.52 -5.57
C ASP A 200 9.31 -25.68 -4.93
N ALA A 201 8.27 -26.14 -5.62
CA ALA A 201 7.43 -27.25 -5.24
C ALA A 201 7.79 -28.55 -5.98
N ASN A 202 8.94 -28.64 -6.65
CA ASN A 202 9.43 -29.87 -7.27
C ASN A 202 9.79 -30.93 -6.21
N ASN A 203 9.50 -32.20 -6.52
CA ASN A 203 9.77 -33.36 -5.63
C ASN A 203 9.09 -33.31 -4.24
N VAL A 204 8.21 -32.35 -4.00
CA VAL A 204 7.43 -32.23 -2.75
C VAL A 204 6.21 -33.15 -2.78
N LYS A 205 5.96 -33.85 -1.67
CA LYS A 205 4.72 -34.62 -1.50
C LYS A 205 3.57 -33.70 -1.04
N LEU A 206 2.66 -33.42 -1.97
CA LEU A 206 1.41 -32.69 -1.72
C LEU A 206 0.22 -33.57 -2.15
N GLY A 207 -0.16 -34.53 -1.32
CA GLY A 207 -1.16 -35.57 -1.64
C GLY A 207 -2.55 -35.33 -1.02
N LYS A 208 -3.59 -35.91 -1.63
CA LYS A 208 -5.01 -35.82 -1.17
C LYS A 208 -5.29 -36.43 0.22
N ASN A 209 -4.38 -37.23 0.77
CA ASN A 209 -4.62 -38.02 2.00
C ASN A 209 -3.83 -37.52 3.23
N GLY A 210 -3.39 -36.26 3.24
CA GLY A 210 -2.61 -35.72 4.36
C GLY A 210 -1.13 -36.08 4.35
N GLU A 211 -0.62 -36.69 3.27
CA GLU A 211 0.82 -36.69 2.98
C GLU A 211 1.22 -35.28 2.57
N ILE A 212 1.57 -34.49 3.58
CA ILE A 212 2.09 -33.14 3.45
C ILE A 212 3.55 -33.20 3.85
N ASP A 213 4.43 -32.68 3.00
CA ASP A 213 5.80 -32.41 3.38
C ASP A 213 5.82 -31.23 4.38
N GLU A 214 5.80 -31.55 5.68
CA GLU A 214 5.77 -30.55 6.75
C GLU A 214 7.00 -29.63 6.73
N ILE A 215 8.15 -30.12 6.24
CA ILE A 215 9.38 -29.33 6.13
C ILE A 215 9.17 -28.26 5.05
N PHE A 216 8.64 -28.64 3.90
CA PHE A 216 8.30 -27.71 2.83
C PHE A 216 7.33 -26.63 3.30
N ILE A 217 6.23 -27.00 3.99
CA ILE A 217 5.27 -26.02 4.52
C ILE A 217 5.92 -25.11 5.55
N SER A 218 6.75 -25.65 6.45
CA SER A 218 7.48 -24.85 7.45
C SER A 218 8.38 -23.82 6.79
N GLN A 219 9.18 -24.22 5.80
CA GLN A 219 10.10 -23.32 5.10
C GLN A 219 9.36 -22.23 4.32
N ALA A 220 8.28 -22.60 3.64
CA ALA A 220 7.40 -21.65 2.96
C ALA A 220 6.79 -20.64 3.95
N LEU A 221 6.29 -21.14 5.09
CA LEU A 221 5.69 -20.32 6.13
C LEU A 221 6.68 -19.32 6.71
N GLU A 222 7.92 -19.75 7.01
CA GLU A 222 8.94 -18.83 7.53
C GLU A 222 9.30 -17.72 6.54
N GLN A 223 9.31 -18.01 5.23
CA GLN A 223 9.49 -16.98 4.21
C GLN A 223 8.30 -16.00 4.16
N ILE A 224 7.07 -16.50 4.28
CA ILE A 224 5.86 -15.68 4.37
C ILE A 224 5.93 -14.76 5.58
N ILE A 225 6.24 -15.32 6.75
CA ILE A 225 6.37 -14.56 8.00
C ILE A 225 7.44 -13.49 7.85
N TYR A 226 8.62 -13.86 7.34
CA TYR A 226 9.72 -12.93 7.12
C TYR A 226 9.32 -11.77 6.22
N GLU A 227 8.72 -12.02 5.06
CA GLU A 227 8.32 -10.94 4.15
C GLU A 227 7.19 -10.10 4.70
N VAL A 228 6.21 -10.69 5.38
CA VAL A 228 5.14 -9.92 6.05
C VAL A 228 5.72 -9.03 7.17
N GLN A 229 6.69 -9.53 7.94
CA GLN A 229 7.36 -8.75 8.99
C GLN A 229 8.26 -7.65 8.42
N LYS A 230 9.01 -7.93 7.36
CA LYS A 230 9.83 -6.96 6.63
C LYS A 230 8.97 -5.84 6.04
N GLN A 231 7.82 -6.19 5.47
CA GLN A 231 6.82 -5.22 5.03
C GLN A 231 6.27 -4.39 6.18
N LYS A 232 6.05 -4.95 7.38
CA LYS A 232 5.59 -4.21 8.56
C LYS A 232 6.59 -3.19 9.13
N VAL A 233 7.85 -3.18 8.67
CA VAL A 233 8.80 -2.08 8.93
C VAL A 233 8.54 -0.88 7.99
N GLY A 234 7.85 -1.08 6.85
CA GLY A 234 7.52 -0.04 5.86
C GLY A 234 6.02 0.16 5.58
N ILE A 235 5.15 -0.68 6.14
CA ILE A 235 3.69 -0.68 5.97
C ILE A 235 3.10 -0.71 7.37
N LYS A 236 2.84 0.47 7.95
CA LYS A 236 1.75 0.53 8.93
C LYS A 236 0.47 0.33 8.13
N LEU A 237 -0.06 -0.90 8.15
CA LEU A 237 -1.49 -1.15 8.00
C LEU A 237 -2.20 0.01 8.68
N THR A 238 -3.10 0.72 8.01
CA THR A 238 -3.93 1.74 8.66
C THR A 238 -4.94 0.97 9.52
N PRO A 239 -4.60 0.61 10.78
CA PRO A 239 -5.42 -0.30 11.56
C PRO A 239 -6.73 0.45 11.88
N HIS A 240 -7.81 -0.26 12.18
CA HIS A 240 -9.12 0.33 12.53
C HIS A 240 -9.92 1.02 11.40
N LEU A 241 -9.43 1.09 10.15
CA LEU A 241 -10.25 1.62 9.05
C LEU A 241 -11.41 0.67 8.67
N GLY A 242 -11.18 -0.65 8.75
CA GLY A 242 -12.17 -1.69 8.41
C GLY A 242 -13.54 -1.52 9.10
N PRO A 243 -13.60 -1.35 10.44
CA PRO A 243 -14.84 -1.05 11.14
C PRO A 243 -15.60 0.16 10.59
N TRP A 244 -14.90 1.24 10.22
CA TRP A 244 -15.52 2.45 9.64
C TRP A 244 -16.18 2.20 8.28
N LEU A 245 -15.66 1.23 7.53
CA LEU A 245 -16.17 0.85 6.22
C LEU A 245 -17.26 -0.23 6.27
N SER A 246 -17.43 -0.88 7.42
CA SER A 246 -18.48 -1.88 7.66
C SER A 246 -19.84 -1.28 8.04
N TYR A 247 -19.86 -0.03 8.50
CA TYR A 247 -21.11 0.66 8.81
C TYR A 247 -21.89 0.95 7.53
N ASN A 248 -23.22 0.93 7.63
CA ASN A 248 -24.02 1.48 6.54
C ASN A 248 -23.77 3.00 6.40
N PRO A 249 -24.05 3.61 5.23
CA PRO A 249 -23.68 5.01 4.97
C PRO A 249 -24.22 6.00 6.02
N THR A 250 -25.43 5.78 6.54
CA THR A 250 -26.05 6.65 7.55
C THR A 250 -25.35 6.52 8.90
N GLU A 251 -25.07 5.30 9.34
CA GLU A 251 -24.32 5.03 10.58
C GLU A 251 -22.90 5.60 10.54
N ALA A 252 -22.20 5.42 9.42
CA ALA A 252 -20.86 5.93 9.23
C ALA A 252 -20.82 7.46 9.34
N VAL A 253 -21.82 8.15 8.77
CA VAL A 253 -21.96 9.61 8.85
C VAL A 253 -22.25 10.04 10.29
N ILE A 254 -23.21 9.41 10.97
CA ILE A 254 -23.56 9.74 12.36
C ILE A 254 -22.33 9.54 13.28
N LYS A 255 -21.65 8.40 13.15
CA LYS A 255 -20.44 8.12 13.93
C LYS A 255 -19.35 9.16 13.63
N SER A 256 -19.14 9.50 12.36
CA SER A 256 -18.17 10.52 11.96
C SER A 256 -18.45 11.87 12.61
N ILE A 257 -19.71 12.30 12.64
CA ILE A 257 -20.12 13.57 13.26
C ILE A 257 -19.87 13.54 14.77
N ASN A 258 -20.20 12.43 15.43
CA ASN A 258 -19.96 12.29 16.87
C ASN A 258 -18.47 12.35 17.21
N THR A 259 -17.63 11.64 16.44
CA THR A 259 -16.17 11.68 16.61
C THR A 259 -15.58 13.05 16.29
N GLU A 260 -16.08 13.74 15.25
CA GLU A 260 -15.69 15.11 14.91
C GLU A 260 -15.98 16.06 16.09
N ASN A 261 -17.18 16.00 16.67
CA ASN A 261 -17.57 16.81 17.82
C ASN A 261 -16.72 16.50 19.07
N GLU A 262 -16.41 15.22 19.33
CA GLU A 262 -15.57 14.85 20.47
C GLU A 262 -14.15 15.39 20.34
N LEU A 263 -13.54 15.23 19.15
CA LEU A 263 -12.20 15.76 18.89
C LEU A 263 -12.20 17.28 18.92
N GLN A 264 -13.22 17.93 18.37
CA GLN A 264 -13.37 19.38 18.44
C GLN A 264 -13.43 19.86 19.90
N GLY A 265 -14.25 19.22 20.75
CA GLY A 265 -14.34 19.57 22.17
C GLY A 265 -12.98 19.42 22.87
N TYR A 266 -12.29 18.30 22.63
CA TYR A 266 -10.96 18.05 23.18
C TYR A 266 -9.95 19.15 22.78
N LEU A 267 -9.95 19.57 21.51
CA LEU A 267 -9.04 20.60 20.99
C LEU A 267 -9.38 22.03 21.42
N GLN A 268 -10.61 22.28 21.89
CA GLN A 268 -11.00 23.56 22.49
C GLN A 268 -10.51 23.69 23.94
N GLU A 269 -10.51 22.59 24.67
CA GLU A 269 -10.06 22.54 26.07
C GLU A 269 -8.54 22.36 26.18
N ASN A 270 -7.92 21.76 25.16
CA ASN A 270 -6.49 21.45 25.14
C ASN A 270 -5.87 22.09 23.91
N ASN A 271 -5.01 23.08 24.14
CA ASN A 271 -4.30 23.73 23.06
C ASN A 271 -3.30 22.76 22.42
N LYS A 272 -3.53 22.39 21.15
CA LYS A 272 -2.70 21.42 20.43
C LYS A 272 -2.17 21.96 19.12
N LEU A 273 -0.90 21.66 18.86
CA LEU A 273 -0.22 21.87 17.58
C LEU A 273 -0.18 20.58 16.79
N LEU A 274 -0.96 20.51 15.72
CA LEU A 274 -0.95 19.42 14.74
C LEU A 274 -0.08 19.82 13.54
N THR A 275 0.62 18.85 12.96
CA THR A 275 1.48 19.10 11.78
C THR A 275 1.23 18.03 10.73
N VAL A 276 1.29 18.39 9.45
CA VAL A 276 1.09 17.47 8.32
C VAL A 276 2.35 17.39 7.48
N ALA A 277 2.99 16.22 7.44
CA ALA A 277 4.15 15.92 6.61
C ALA A 277 3.79 14.95 5.49
N GLY A 278 4.65 14.82 4.49
CA GLY A 278 4.48 13.83 3.42
C GLY A 278 4.96 14.29 2.06
N ASN A 279 5.02 13.36 1.11
CA ASN A 279 5.56 13.65 -0.22
C ASN A 279 4.73 14.72 -0.96
N ILE A 280 5.37 15.39 -1.94
CA ILE A 280 4.70 16.30 -2.88
C ILE A 280 3.59 15.53 -3.59
N GLY A 281 2.51 16.18 -4.01
CA GLY A 281 1.40 15.51 -4.72
C GLY A 281 0.41 14.73 -3.83
N LEU A 282 0.77 14.32 -2.60
CA LEU A 282 -0.12 13.51 -1.74
C LEU A 282 -1.33 14.24 -1.12
N GLY A 283 -1.43 15.55 -1.29
CA GLY A 283 -2.61 16.32 -0.90
C GLY A 283 -2.58 16.89 0.52
N LYS A 284 -1.39 17.10 1.10
CA LYS A 284 -1.18 17.69 2.44
C LYS A 284 -2.03 18.94 2.69
N THR A 285 -1.96 19.94 1.80
CA THR A 285 -2.74 21.18 1.92
C THR A 285 -4.24 20.93 1.96
N ALA A 286 -4.75 20.03 1.13
CA ALA A 286 -6.17 19.69 1.11
C ALA A 286 -6.58 18.97 2.40
N PHE A 287 -5.75 18.01 2.84
CA PHE A 287 -5.94 17.29 4.09
C PHE A 287 -5.96 18.25 5.30
N ALA A 288 -4.96 19.14 5.41
CA ALA A 288 -4.88 20.14 6.47
C ALA A 288 -6.08 21.09 6.45
N ARG A 289 -6.54 21.53 5.27
CA ARG A 289 -7.74 22.39 5.13
C ARG A 289 -9.02 21.69 5.59
N ILE A 290 -9.20 20.43 5.22
CA ILE A 290 -10.38 19.66 5.63
C ILE A 290 -10.41 19.52 7.14
N LEU A 291 -9.28 19.16 7.77
CA LEU A 291 -9.18 19.06 9.22
C LEU A 291 -9.39 20.41 9.91
N ALA A 292 -8.75 21.48 9.44
CA ALA A 292 -8.87 22.81 10.02
C ALA A 292 -10.34 23.28 10.02
N ASN A 293 -11.02 23.11 8.88
CA ASN A 293 -12.41 23.52 8.72
C ASN A 293 -13.37 22.66 9.55
N GLY A 294 -13.22 21.34 9.54
CA GLY A 294 -14.06 20.42 10.32
C GLY A 294 -13.93 20.65 11.82
N LEU A 295 -12.70 20.70 12.31
CA LEU A 295 -12.40 20.83 13.74
C LEU A 295 -12.49 22.29 14.24
N ARG A 296 -12.67 23.26 13.34
CA ARG A 296 -12.68 24.71 13.62
C ARG A 296 -11.41 25.18 14.34
N ILE A 297 -10.27 24.69 13.89
CA ILE A 297 -8.94 25.08 14.39
C ILE A 297 -8.23 25.94 13.34
N LYS A 298 -7.19 26.68 13.75
CA LYS A 298 -6.43 27.53 12.82
C LYS A 298 -5.62 26.67 11.85
N GLY A 299 -5.81 26.85 10.55
CA GLY A 299 -4.94 26.28 9.53
C GLY A 299 -3.81 27.23 9.17
N CYS A 300 -2.57 26.75 9.13
CA CYS A 300 -1.40 27.50 8.71
C CYS A 300 -0.83 26.85 7.44
N TYR A 301 -0.89 27.55 6.31
CA TYR A 301 -0.53 27.00 5.01
C TYR A 301 0.70 27.71 4.42
N GLU A 302 1.55 26.96 3.68
CA GLU A 302 2.78 27.51 3.09
C GLU A 302 2.49 28.64 2.07
N LEU A 303 1.33 28.62 1.40
CA LEU A 303 0.89 29.64 0.43
C LEU A 303 0.39 30.94 1.06
N ASP A 304 0.14 30.95 2.38
CA ASP A 304 -0.42 32.12 3.08
C ASP A 304 0.69 32.95 3.75
N SER A 305 1.98 32.63 3.52
CA SER A 305 3.09 33.42 4.04
C SER A 305 3.22 34.75 3.31
N GLU A 306 3.52 35.82 4.05
CA GLU A 306 3.87 37.13 3.50
C GLU A 306 4.99 37.02 2.44
N SER A 307 5.04 37.99 1.51
CA SER A 307 6.05 38.06 0.46
C SER A 307 7.47 37.97 1.06
N ASP A 308 8.23 36.99 0.62
CA ASP A 308 9.59 36.73 1.08
C ASP A 308 10.55 36.99 -0.06
N GLU A 309 10.79 38.27 -0.33
CA GLU A 309 11.65 38.71 -1.46
C GLU A 309 13.04 38.07 -1.41
N ILE A 310 13.57 37.84 -0.20
CA ILE A 310 14.86 37.16 0.01
C ILE A 310 14.75 35.68 -0.38
N GLY A 311 13.72 34.98 0.11
CA GLY A 311 13.47 33.59 -0.24
C GLY A 311 13.20 33.40 -1.73
N ASP A 312 12.46 34.30 -2.36
CA ASP A 312 12.16 34.27 -3.80
C ASP A 312 13.44 34.46 -4.63
N GLN A 313 14.31 35.38 -4.21
CA GLN A 313 15.61 35.58 -4.82
C GLN A 313 16.53 34.35 -4.65
N LEU A 314 16.54 33.74 -3.46
CA LEU A 314 17.30 32.53 -3.18
C LEU A 314 16.78 31.33 -3.98
N LEU A 315 15.45 31.19 -4.10
CA LEU A 315 14.81 30.16 -4.91
C LEU A 315 15.15 30.34 -6.39
N SER A 316 15.06 31.58 -6.90
CA SER A 316 15.45 31.90 -8.28
C SER A 316 16.91 31.54 -8.56
N ASN A 317 17.82 31.86 -7.62
CA ASN A 317 19.24 31.51 -7.72
C ASN A 317 19.45 29.99 -7.69
N PHE A 318 18.76 29.29 -6.80
CA PHE A 318 18.78 27.82 -6.71
C PHE A 318 18.32 27.15 -8.00
N LEU A 319 17.25 27.64 -8.63
CA LEU A 319 16.77 27.08 -9.90
C LEU A 319 17.77 27.29 -11.05
N ARG A 320 18.61 28.34 -10.99
CA ARG A 320 19.68 28.60 -11.98
C ARG A 320 20.93 27.75 -11.75
N ASP A 321 21.36 27.58 -10.50
CA ASP A 321 22.55 26.80 -10.14
C ASP A 321 22.32 26.11 -8.78
N LYS A 322 21.79 24.88 -8.85
CA LYS A 322 21.37 24.11 -7.67
C LYS A 322 22.54 23.84 -6.71
N PRO A 323 23.69 23.29 -7.15
CA PRO A 323 24.81 23.02 -6.23
C PRO A 323 25.32 24.27 -5.50
N LYS A 324 25.40 25.41 -6.19
CA LYS A 324 25.95 26.64 -5.61
C LYS A 324 25.03 27.28 -4.57
N HIS A 325 23.73 27.16 -4.73
CA HIS A 325 22.74 27.92 -3.95
C HIS A 325 21.89 27.05 -3.02
N CYS A 326 22.06 25.72 -3.04
CA CYS A 326 21.29 24.79 -2.20
C CYS A 326 21.44 25.12 -0.70
N TYR A 327 22.67 25.24 -0.21
CA TYR A 327 22.95 25.47 1.21
C TYR A 327 22.27 26.75 1.75
N GLU A 328 22.46 27.88 1.06
CA GLU A 328 21.90 29.17 1.49
C GLU A 328 20.37 29.17 1.46
N LEU A 329 19.76 28.56 0.44
CA LEU A 329 18.30 28.41 0.38
C LEU A 329 17.77 27.57 1.56
N GLN A 330 18.39 26.41 1.82
CA GLN A 330 17.95 25.53 2.92
C GLN A 330 18.07 26.21 4.29
N LYS A 331 19.16 26.93 4.52
CA LYS A 331 19.38 27.71 5.74
C LYS A 331 18.32 28.80 5.96
N HIS A 332 17.93 29.50 4.89
CA HIS A 332 16.86 30.50 4.92
C HIS A 332 15.50 29.87 5.23
N LEU A 333 15.13 28.81 4.51
CA LEU A 333 13.85 28.12 4.68
C LEU A 333 13.67 27.59 6.11
N LEU A 334 14.72 26.98 6.67
CA LEU A 334 14.74 26.49 8.05
C LEU A 334 14.39 27.60 9.06
N LYS A 335 15.03 28.77 8.93
CA LYS A 335 14.78 29.92 9.83
C LYS A 335 13.39 30.52 9.64
N LYS A 336 12.97 30.67 8.39
CA LYS A 336 11.66 31.22 8.04
C LYS A 336 10.54 30.39 8.66
N ARG A 337 10.55 29.08 8.43
CA ARG A 337 9.51 28.16 8.92
C ARG A 337 9.42 28.15 10.45
N LEU A 338 10.56 28.21 11.14
CA LEU A 338 10.58 28.25 12.60
C LEU A 338 10.10 29.59 13.17
N THR A 339 10.43 30.70 12.51
CA THR A 339 9.90 32.02 12.85
C THR A 339 8.38 32.06 12.66
N GLN A 340 7.89 31.51 11.54
CA GLN A 340 6.46 31.43 11.23
C GLN A 340 5.70 30.57 12.25
N ARG A 341 6.24 29.43 12.67
CA ARG A 341 5.64 28.61 13.74
C ARG A 341 5.52 29.39 15.04
N LYS A 342 6.58 30.11 15.44
CA LYS A 342 6.59 30.92 16.67
C LYS A 342 5.56 32.06 16.62
N SER A 343 5.44 32.76 15.50
CA SER A 343 4.41 33.80 15.33
C SER A 343 2.99 33.23 15.27
N ASN A 344 2.82 32.03 14.72
CA ASN A 344 1.49 31.42 14.60
C ASN A 344 0.88 30.97 15.93
N LEU A 345 1.72 30.67 16.93
CA LEU A 345 1.32 30.22 18.26
C LEU A 345 0.89 31.36 19.19
N SER A 346 1.20 32.62 18.88
CA SER A 346 0.70 33.73 19.68
C SER A 346 -0.81 33.86 19.50
N ASN A 347 -1.57 33.65 20.59
CA ASN A 347 -3.03 33.86 20.71
C ASN A 347 -3.96 32.80 20.09
N VAL A 348 -3.54 31.53 19.93
CA VAL A 348 -4.37 30.48 19.32
C VAL A 348 -4.61 29.31 20.27
N ILE A 349 -5.82 28.74 20.23
CA ILE A 349 -6.26 27.59 21.03
C ILE A 349 -5.67 26.30 20.43
N SER A 350 -6.09 25.87 19.24
CA SER A 350 -5.46 24.74 18.52
C SER A 350 -5.20 25.09 17.05
N MET A 351 -4.16 24.50 16.47
CA MET A 351 -3.80 24.77 15.07
C MET A 351 -3.22 23.55 14.34
N ILE A 352 -3.32 23.57 13.01
CA ILE A 352 -2.72 22.59 12.10
C ILE A 352 -1.81 23.29 11.07
N GLU A 353 -0.58 22.81 10.94
CA GLU A 353 0.39 23.30 9.96
C GLU A 353 0.49 22.35 8.76
N ASP A 354 0.34 22.91 7.55
CA ASP A 354 0.67 22.23 6.30
C ASP A 354 2.18 22.30 6.10
N ARG A 355 2.84 21.14 6.19
CA ARG A 355 4.29 20.95 6.31
C ARG A 355 4.82 21.16 7.72
N THR A 356 5.76 20.31 8.11
CA THR A 356 6.47 20.42 9.39
C THR A 356 7.93 20.79 9.13
N PRO A 357 8.52 21.75 9.86
CA PRO A 357 9.90 22.16 9.62
C PRO A 357 10.88 21.00 9.77
N GLU A 358 10.59 20.00 10.60
CA GLU A 358 11.41 18.79 10.79
C GLU A 358 11.68 18.02 9.48
N GLU A 359 10.86 18.22 8.44
CA GLU A 359 11.12 17.71 7.08
C GLU A 359 12.41 18.27 6.47
N ASP A 360 12.84 19.48 6.84
CA ASP A 360 14.05 20.11 6.29
C ASP A 360 15.30 19.28 6.60
N PRO A 361 15.68 19.07 7.87
CA PRO A 361 16.82 18.23 8.21
C PRO A 361 16.61 16.74 7.90
N ALA A 362 15.39 16.21 8.05
CA ALA A 362 15.16 14.77 7.94
C ALA A 362 15.01 14.30 6.49
N VAL A 363 14.37 15.10 5.63
CA VAL A 363 14.04 14.75 4.25
C VAL A 363 14.88 15.56 3.26
N PHE A 364 14.77 16.88 3.27
CA PHE A 364 15.33 17.70 2.18
C PHE A 364 16.84 17.79 2.22
N HIS A 365 17.45 18.04 3.38
CA HIS A 365 18.90 18.05 3.53
C HIS A 365 19.50 16.68 3.18
N SER A 366 18.84 15.60 3.63
CA SER A 366 19.21 14.21 3.34
C SER A 366 19.14 13.90 1.84
N LEU A 367 18.09 14.36 1.15
CA LEU A 367 17.96 14.23 -0.30
C LEU A 367 19.08 14.98 -1.02
N PHE A 368 19.35 16.23 -0.64
CA PHE A 368 20.29 17.08 -1.36
C PHE A 368 21.74 16.64 -1.18
N VAL A 369 22.12 16.06 -0.03
CA VAL A 369 23.44 15.42 0.11
C VAL A 369 23.53 14.14 -0.74
N GLN A 370 22.47 13.34 -0.84
CA GLN A 370 22.44 12.14 -1.70
C GLN A 370 22.54 12.49 -3.19
N GLN A 371 21.95 13.62 -3.60
CA GLN A 371 22.02 14.14 -4.96
C GLN A 371 23.33 14.89 -5.27
N GLY A 372 24.22 15.05 -4.30
CA GLY A 372 25.46 15.81 -4.46
C GLY A 372 25.27 17.32 -4.57
N LEU A 373 24.09 17.84 -4.19
CA LEU A 373 23.79 19.27 -4.15
C LEU A 373 24.27 19.95 -2.86
N LEU A 374 24.43 19.17 -1.78
CA LEU A 374 25.11 19.59 -0.55
C LEU A 374 26.39 18.78 -0.39
N THR A 375 27.47 19.45 0.00
CA THR A 375 28.65 18.76 0.50
C THR A 375 28.36 18.17 1.88
N LYS A 376 29.16 17.15 2.28
CA LYS A 376 29.03 16.57 3.64
C LYS A 376 29.19 17.63 4.74
N ARG A 377 30.10 18.58 4.55
CA ARG A 377 30.30 19.69 5.48
C ARG A 377 29.06 20.58 5.60
N GLU A 378 28.49 21.01 4.48
CA GLU A 378 27.28 21.83 4.46
C GLU A 378 26.08 21.12 5.09
N TYR A 379 25.93 19.81 4.81
CA TYR A 379 24.93 18.98 5.46
C TYR A 379 25.12 18.94 6.98
N ASP A 380 26.34 18.66 7.46
CA ASP A 380 26.64 18.62 8.90
C ASP A 380 26.36 19.98 9.58
N GLU A 381 26.73 21.09 8.92
CA GLU A 381 26.43 22.45 9.40
C GLU A 381 24.93 22.71 9.51
N LEU A 382 24.14 22.34 8.49
CA LEU A 382 22.69 22.47 8.50
C LEU A 382 22.04 21.59 9.58
N GLN A 383 22.55 20.38 9.83
CA GLN A 383 22.06 19.51 10.90
C GLN A 383 22.32 20.10 12.29
N VAL A 384 23.51 20.69 12.50
CA VAL A 384 23.83 21.39 13.76
C VAL A 384 22.93 22.62 13.94
N GLU A 385 22.73 23.41 12.89
CA GLU A 385 21.86 24.58 12.94
C GLU A 385 20.40 24.17 13.21
N ALA A 386 19.89 23.14 12.53
CA ALA A 386 18.58 22.56 12.79
C ALA A 386 18.44 22.17 14.27
N ARG A 387 19.33 21.31 14.80
CA ARG A 387 19.26 20.87 16.21
C ARG A 387 19.29 22.04 17.19
N ARG A 388 20.05 23.09 16.90
CA ARG A 388 20.11 24.30 17.73
C ARG A 388 18.78 25.03 17.72
N VAL A 389 18.20 25.30 16.54
CA VAL A 389 16.97 26.09 16.44
C VAL A 389 15.75 25.29 16.88
N TYR A 390 15.71 23.97 16.63
CA TYR A 390 14.62 23.08 17.06
C TYR A 390 14.56 22.85 18.55
N ARG A 391 15.67 22.97 19.29
CA ARG A 391 15.70 22.77 20.74
C ARG A 391 14.70 23.70 21.45
N ASP A 392 14.64 24.95 21.00
CA ASP A 392 13.83 26.02 21.61
C ASP A 392 12.57 26.33 20.78
N ALA A 393 12.28 25.50 19.78
CA ALA A 393 11.09 25.65 18.95
C ALA A 393 9.91 24.87 19.56
N PRO A 394 8.69 25.43 19.54
CA PRO A 394 7.50 24.68 19.89
C PRO A 394 7.39 23.39 19.08
N LYS A 395 7.17 22.29 19.79
CA LYS A 395 7.02 20.95 19.21
C LYS A 395 5.55 20.71 18.89
N SER A 396 5.30 19.93 17.84
CA SER A 396 3.94 19.47 17.59
C SER A 396 3.51 18.51 18.69
N ASP A 397 2.24 18.60 19.08
CA ASP A 397 1.61 17.60 19.93
C ASP A 397 1.29 16.33 19.14
N LEU A 398 1.08 16.46 17.82
CA LEU A 398 0.90 15.34 16.90
C LEU A 398 1.49 15.66 15.53
N MET A 399 2.27 14.72 15.01
CA MET A 399 2.75 14.75 13.64
C MET A 399 1.96 13.75 12.80
N ILE A 400 1.26 14.23 11.78
CA ILE A 400 0.50 13.43 10.83
C ILE A 400 1.34 13.28 9.56
N VAL A 401 1.73 12.06 9.21
CA VAL A 401 2.57 11.77 8.04
C VAL A 401 1.72 11.09 6.99
N LEU A 402 1.48 11.79 5.87
CA LEU A 402 0.80 11.22 4.71
C LEU A 402 1.80 10.37 3.92
N GLN A 403 1.52 9.08 3.82
CA GLN A 403 2.27 8.12 3.01
C GLN A 403 1.39 7.58 1.88
N GLY A 404 1.97 7.28 0.74
CA GLY A 404 1.26 6.74 -0.41
C GLY A 404 2.22 6.50 -1.58
N LYS A 405 1.72 5.80 -2.61
CA LYS A 405 2.52 5.43 -3.77
C LYS A 405 3.06 6.65 -4.52
N PRO A 406 4.35 6.66 -4.92
CA PRO A 406 4.93 7.70 -5.77
C PRO A 406 4.13 7.96 -7.06
N GLU A 407 3.51 6.92 -7.60
CA GLU A 407 2.68 6.97 -8.80
C GLU A 407 1.42 7.81 -8.59
N LEU A 408 0.76 7.67 -7.43
CA LEU A 408 -0.41 8.47 -7.07
C LEU A 408 -0.03 9.95 -6.90
N SER A 409 1.10 10.21 -6.23
CA SER A 409 1.68 11.55 -6.13
C SER A 409 1.92 12.15 -7.52
N TRP A 410 2.54 11.38 -8.42
CA TRP A 410 2.84 11.81 -9.79
C TRP A 410 1.59 12.11 -10.62
N GLN A 411 0.59 11.23 -10.57
CA GLN A 411 -0.70 11.46 -11.24
C GLN A 411 -1.35 12.75 -10.77
N ARG A 412 -1.35 13.02 -9.45
CA ARG A 412 -1.92 14.24 -8.88
C ARG A 412 -1.15 15.50 -9.28
N ILE A 413 0.17 15.42 -9.44
CA ILE A 413 0.99 16.53 -9.94
C ILE A 413 0.63 16.84 -11.41
N LEU A 414 0.58 15.82 -12.26
CA LEU A 414 0.21 15.96 -13.68
C LEU A 414 -1.20 16.57 -13.85
N GLN A 415 -2.16 16.18 -13.01
CA GLN A 415 -3.52 16.70 -13.06
C GLN A 415 -3.65 18.18 -12.67
N ARG A 416 -2.71 18.73 -11.88
CA ARG A 416 -2.78 20.13 -11.40
C ARG A 416 -2.32 21.16 -12.43
N GLN A 417 -1.62 20.71 -13.49
CA GLN A 417 -1.12 21.54 -14.58
C GLN A 417 -0.40 22.83 -14.15
N ARG A 418 0.35 22.80 -13.04
CA ARG A 418 1.13 23.96 -12.59
C ARG A 418 2.34 24.15 -13.50
N PRO A 419 2.49 25.30 -14.20
CA PRO A 419 3.59 25.52 -15.13
C PRO A 419 4.97 25.30 -14.49
N GLU A 420 5.13 25.76 -13.25
CA GLU A 420 6.37 25.62 -12.47
C GLU A 420 6.71 24.17 -12.09
N GLU A 421 5.71 23.29 -11.93
CA GLU A 421 5.91 21.87 -11.61
C GLU A 421 6.16 21.02 -12.88
N LEU A 422 5.64 21.46 -14.04
CA LEU A 422 5.85 20.84 -15.36
C LEU A 422 7.18 21.28 -16.01
N GLU A 423 7.54 22.56 -15.89
CA GLU A 423 8.79 23.13 -16.40
C GLU A 423 9.96 22.91 -15.41
N GLY A 424 9.68 22.75 -14.11
CA GLY A 424 10.67 22.60 -13.04
C GLY A 424 11.31 21.22 -12.89
N GLY A 425 10.88 20.22 -13.67
CA GLY A 425 11.64 18.98 -13.84
C GLY A 425 11.50 17.92 -12.73
N TRP A 426 10.36 17.85 -12.03
CA TRP A 426 10.08 16.71 -11.15
C TRP A 426 9.97 15.41 -11.96
N SER A 427 10.65 14.36 -11.51
CA SER A 427 10.63 13.04 -12.13
C SER A 427 10.12 12.00 -11.14
N LEU A 428 9.22 11.12 -11.60
CA LEU A 428 8.79 9.96 -10.82
C LEU A 428 9.98 9.16 -10.26
N ASN A 429 10.97 8.87 -11.12
CA ASN A 429 12.09 8.01 -10.75
C ASN A 429 13.23 8.76 -10.05
N LYS A 430 13.53 10.00 -10.44
CA LYS A 430 14.68 10.74 -9.88
C LYS A 430 14.36 11.52 -8.62
N ASP A 431 13.09 11.87 -8.40
CA ASP A 431 12.70 12.74 -7.28
C ASP A 431 11.62 12.11 -6.41
N LEU A 432 10.47 11.72 -6.98
CA LEU A 432 9.33 11.28 -6.18
C LEU A 432 9.56 9.93 -5.48
N ARG A 433 10.18 8.94 -6.14
CA ARG A 433 10.55 7.66 -5.52
C ARG A 433 11.57 7.85 -4.38
N PRO A 434 12.69 8.57 -4.56
CA PRO A 434 13.60 8.88 -3.45
C PRO A 434 12.93 9.61 -2.30
N LEU A 435 12.12 10.64 -2.58
CA LEU A 435 11.36 11.35 -1.56
C LEU A 435 10.41 10.43 -0.81
N ALA A 436 9.67 9.56 -1.51
CA ALA A 436 8.76 8.61 -0.86
C ALA A 436 9.50 7.68 0.10
N LYS A 437 10.69 7.20 -0.28
CA LYS A 437 11.54 6.39 0.62
C LYS A 437 11.96 7.18 1.86
N LEU A 438 12.39 8.44 1.70
CA LEU A 438 12.73 9.31 2.83
C LEU A 438 11.52 9.54 3.75
N TYR A 439 10.31 9.69 3.20
CA TYR A 439 9.07 9.83 3.98
C TYR A 439 8.61 8.53 4.65
N GLN A 440 9.03 7.36 4.17
CA GLN A 440 8.81 6.08 4.86
C GLN A 440 9.67 6.01 6.13
N GLU A 441 10.93 6.44 6.05
CA GLU A 441 11.88 6.45 7.17
C GLU A 441 11.67 7.64 8.12
N PHE A 442 11.03 8.72 7.64
CA PHE A 442 10.83 9.99 8.34
C PHE A 442 10.33 9.87 9.79
N PRO A 443 9.29 9.07 10.12
CA PRO A 443 8.80 8.91 11.49
C PRO A 443 9.86 8.44 12.50
N GLU A 444 10.81 7.61 12.04
CA GLU A 444 11.89 7.10 12.88
C GLU A 444 13.06 8.08 12.92
N VAL A 445 13.40 8.67 11.78
CA VAL A 445 14.46 9.69 11.64
C VAL A 445 14.21 10.88 12.57
N VAL A 446 12.98 11.40 12.64
CA VAL A 446 12.69 12.55 13.52
C VAL A 446 12.87 12.24 15.01
N LYS A 447 12.68 10.98 15.41
CA LYS A 447 12.90 10.53 16.79
C LYS A 447 14.40 10.31 17.07
N GLU A 448 15.07 9.60 16.17
CA GLU A 448 16.51 9.29 16.27
C GLU A 448 17.33 10.58 16.39
N TYR A 449 17.04 11.57 15.56
CA TYR A 449 17.73 12.86 15.58
C TYR A 449 17.20 13.84 16.64
N SER A 450 16.30 13.39 17.52
CA SER A 450 15.68 14.22 18.56
C SER A 450 15.00 15.49 18.03
N LEU A 451 14.49 15.44 16.80
CA LEU A 451 13.73 16.52 16.19
C LEU A 451 12.30 16.57 16.72
N HIS A 452 11.69 15.39 16.92
CA HIS A 452 10.33 15.22 17.48
C HIS A 452 10.28 13.99 18.39
N GLN A 453 9.60 14.10 19.53
CA GLN A 453 9.43 13.01 20.51
C GLN A 453 7.96 12.68 20.79
N GLY A 454 7.03 13.48 20.25
CA GLY A 454 5.60 13.25 20.41
C GLY A 454 5.07 12.13 19.50
N PRO A 455 3.77 11.84 19.56
CA PRO A 455 3.14 10.85 18.70
C PRO A 455 3.27 11.22 17.21
N VAL A 456 3.37 10.18 16.39
CA VAL A 456 3.40 10.26 14.93
C VAL A 456 2.31 9.35 14.36
N LEU A 457 1.28 9.95 13.78
CA LEU A 457 0.18 9.27 13.11
C LEU A 457 0.50 9.14 11.62
N ILE A 458 0.53 7.92 11.11
CA ILE A 458 0.74 7.67 9.68
C ILE A 458 -0.62 7.45 9.02
N ILE A 459 -0.87 8.17 7.92
CA ILE A 459 -2.08 8.02 7.11
C ILE A 459 -1.68 7.56 5.70
N ASP A 460 -2.10 6.34 5.34
CA ASP A 460 -1.97 5.83 3.98
C ASP A 460 -3.04 6.45 3.08
N VAL A 461 -2.65 7.40 2.22
CA VAL A 461 -3.56 8.11 1.32
C VAL A 461 -3.94 7.30 0.07
N ASP A 462 -3.35 6.11 -0.14
CA ASP A 462 -3.83 5.17 -1.15
C ASP A 462 -5.10 4.45 -0.66
N ARG A 463 -5.26 4.32 0.66
CA ARG A 463 -6.39 3.64 1.32
C ARG A 463 -7.38 4.61 1.95
N VAL A 464 -6.94 5.79 2.35
CA VAL A 464 -7.76 6.80 3.03
C VAL A 464 -8.13 7.95 2.10
N ASP A 465 -9.42 8.05 1.77
CA ASP A 465 -9.99 9.18 1.04
C ASP A 465 -10.69 10.15 2.00
N ILE A 466 -9.98 11.19 2.44
CA ILE A 466 -10.50 12.18 3.39
C ILE A 466 -11.66 13.04 2.83
N THR A 467 -12.04 12.89 1.56
CA THR A 467 -13.26 13.53 1.03
C THR A 467 -14.53 12.80 1.48
N GLN A 468 -14.41 11.53 1.91
CA GLN A 468 -15.52 10.71 2.35
C GLN A 468 -15.73 10.79 3.86
N ARG A 469 -16.99 10.89 4.31
CA ARG A 469 -17.32 11.05 5.73
C ARG A 469 -16.84 9.91 6.62
N ALA A 470 -16.98 8.64 6.18
CA ALA A 470 -16.50 7.50 6.96
C ALA A 470 -14.98 7.57 7.23
N HIS A 471 -14.21 7.98 6.21
CA HIS A 471 -12.76 8.13 6.30
C HIS A 471 -12.37 9.36 7.15
N GLN A 472 -13.13 10.46 7.08
CA GLN A 472 -12.93 11.59 7.99
C GLN A 472 -13.13 11.18 9.44
N GLY A 473 -14.22 10.47 9.73
CA GLY A 473 -14.49 9.95 11.07
C GLY A 473 -13.37 9.04 11.58
N PHE A 474 -12.87 8.14 10.74
CA PHE A 474 -11.68 7.34 11.04
C PHE A 474 -10.46 8.21 11.38
N VAL A 475 -10.13 9.21 10.56
CA VAL A 475 -8.99 10.11 10.80
C VAL A 475 -9.16 10.88 12.11
N TYR A 476 -10.36 11.41 12.40
CA TYR A 476 -10.65 12.10 13.66
C TYR A 476 -10.47 11.17 14.87
N GLU A 477 -10.95 9.92 14.78
CA GLU A 477 -10.78 8.92 15.84
C GLU A 477 -9.31 8.65 16.13
N GLN A 478 -8.50 8.48 15.08
CA GLN A 478 -7.07 8.23 15.21
C GLN A 478 -6.30 9.44 15.77
N ILE A 479 -6.65 10.66 15.36
CA ILE A 479 -6.06 11.88 15.92
C ILE A 479 -6.39 11.97 17.41
N LEU A 480 -7.65 11.78 17.78
CA LEU A 480 -8.09 11.87 19.17
C LEU A 480 -7.41 10.84 20.06
N GLN A 481 -7.31 9.60 19.59
CA GLN A 481 -6.61 8.53 20.30
C GLN A 481 -5.12 8.85 20.46
N SER A 482 -4.47 9.35 19.41
CA SER A 482 -3.04 9.71 19.44
C SER A 482 -2.75 10.85 20.41
N LEU A 483 -3.66 11.82 20.52
CA LEU A 483 -3.52 12.97 21.43
C LEU A 483 -3.81 12.61 22.90
N LYS A 484 -4.67 11.60 23.14
CA LYS A 484 -5.03 11.13 24.49
C LYS A 484 -4.04 10.10 25.07
N GLN A 485 -3.12 9.57 24.26
CA GLN A 485 -2.07 8.69 24.75
C GLN A 485 -1.06 9.49 25.60
N PRO A 486 -0.70 8.99 26.80
CA PRO A 486 0.14 9.70 27.76
C PRO A 486 1.61 9.84 27.32
#